data_AF-A0A7X3KUX9-F1
#
_entry.id   AF-A0A7X3KUX9-F1
#
_cell.length_a   1.000
_cell.length_b   1.000
_cell.length_c   1.000
_cell.angle_alpha   90.00
_cell.angle_beta   90.00
_cell.angle_gamma   90.00
#
_symmetry.space_group_name_H-M   'P 1'
#
loop_
_entity.id
_entity.type
_entity.pdbx_description
1 polymer ?
#
loop_
_entity_poly.entity_id
_entity_poly.type
_entity_poly.pdbx_seq_one_letter_code
_entity_poly.pdbx_strand_id
1 'polypeptide(L)'
;MPPSSYVGRFAPTPSGYLHFGSLVAALASYLDARAVGGRWLLRMEDLDPPREMPGAQAAILSTLEAYGFEWDGELVHQSDRHDAYAQVIDRLFAQGLAYACTCSRKQLEGHHGIYPGFCRNACHPQVDAAIRLRVPELVYRFTDRVQGLYQQHLGREVGDFVIRRRDGLYAYQLAVVLDDAWQGVTDVVRGADLLDSTPRQLYLQELLGLSQPRYLHVPLIIQPDGHKLGKSYRSPPLPADRAAPLLARALRALGQQPPEDLAGGTPREALDWGIVHWDATRIPRTRTLAEAQLR
;
A
#
# COMPACT_ATOMS: atom_id res chain seq x y z
N MET A 1 19.12 12.36 -21.38
CA MET A 1 19.33 11.11 -20.62
C MET A 1 18.27 10.11 -21.07
N PRO A 2 18.56 8.81 -21.18
CA PRO A 2 17.51 7.82 -21.39
C PRO A 2 16.48 7.92 -20.25
N PRO A 3 15.19 7.70 -20.52
CA PRO A 3 14.16 7.73 -19.48
C PRO A 3 14.51 6.73 -18.38
N SER A 4 14.35 7.14 -17.12
CA SER A 4 14.59 6.29 -15.96
C SER A 4 13.68 5.06 -16.02
N SER A 5 14.22 3.88 -15.66
CA SER A 5 13.42 2.66 -15.53
C SER A 5 12.57 2.64 -14.27
N TYR A 6 12.65 3.68 -13.42
CA TYR A 6 11.89 3.78 -12.19
C TYR A 6 10.39 3.91 -12.48
N VAL A 7 9.59 3.05 -11.86
CA VAL A 7 8.13 3.14 -11.85
C VAL A 7 7.64 2.99 -10.41
N GLY A 8 7.11 4.08 -9.87
CA GLY A 8 6.43 4.11 -8.58
C GLY A 8 4.93 4.25 -8.75
N ARG A 9 4.19 4.13 -7.65
CA ARG A 9 2.73 4.36 -7.65
C ARG A 9 2.19 4.84 -6.31
N PHE A 10 1.10 5.58 -6.37
CA PHE A 10 0.19 5.75 -5.25
C PHE A 10 -1.08 4.91 -5.46
N ALA A 11 -1.45 4.14 -4.44
CA ALA A 11 -2.53 3.16 -4.53
C ALA A 11 -3.54 3.32 -3.38
N PRO A 12 -4.41 4.35 -3.40
CA PRO A 12 -5.37 4.60 -2.33
C PRO A 12 -6.60 3.68 -2.40
N THR A 13 -7.07 3.21 -1.24
CA THR A 13 -8.40 2.57 -1.09
C THR A 13 -9.48 3.64 -0.84
N PRO A 14 -10.59 3.70 -1.61
CA PRO A 14 -11.64 4.73 -1.50
C PRO A 14 -12.62 4.49 -0.35
N SER A 15 -12.14 4.02 0.80
CA SER A 15 -12.94 3.82 2.02
C SER A 15 -13.13 5.11 2.84
N GLY A 16 -12.82 6.27 2.25
CA GLY A 16 -12.77 7.58 2.88
C GLY A 16 -11.87 8.53 2.09
N TYR A 17 -11.91 9.82 2.41
CA TYR A 17 -11.09 10.83 1.74
C TYR A 17 -9.60 10.71 2.08
N LEU A 18 -8.75 11.38 1.28
CA LEU A 18 -7.37 11.60 1.66
C LEU A 18 -7.31 12.36 2.99
N HIS A 19 -6.36 11.97 3.81
CA HIS A 19 -6.02 12.58 5.08
C HIS A 19 -4.51 12.83 5.09
N PHE A 20 -4.00 13.51 6.12
CA PHE A 20 -2.60 13.91 6.13
C PHE A 20 -1.62 12.72 6.01
N GLY A 21 -1.92 11.58 6.63
CA GLY A 21 -1.09 10.37 6.49
C GLY A 21 -1.06 9.81 5.06
N SER A 22 -2.18 9.82 4.33
CA SER A 22 -2.19 9.41 2.92
C SER A 22 -1.54 10.45 2.01
N LEU A 23 -1.61 11.74 2.35
CA LEU A 23 -0.82 12.79 1.68
C LEU A 23 0.68 12.55 1.84
N VAL A 24 1.16 12.19 3.04
CA VAL A 24 2.58 11.86 3.26
C VAL A 24 3.02 10.69 2.38
N ALA A 25 2.21 9.63 2.27
CA ALA A 25 2.50 8.50 1.39
C ALA A 25 2.47 8.88 -0.10
N ALA A 26 1.48 9.66 -0.55
CA ALA A 26 1.40 10.18 -1.91
C ALA A 26 2.63 11.03 -2.25
N LEU A 27 2.96 12.00 -1.38
CA LEU A 27 4.11 12.88 -1.54
C LEU A 27 5.42 12.09 -1.61
N ALA A 28 5.68 11.20 -0.65
CA ALA A 28 6.91 10.41 -0.66
C ALA A 28 7.06 9.57 -1.93
N SER A 29 5.99 8.87 -2.34
CA SER A 29 6.03 8.06 -3.57
C SER A 29 6.20 8.88 -4.84
N TYR A 30 5.61 10.08 -4.89
CA TYR A 30 5.73 11.01 -6.00
C TYR A 30 7.14 11.59 -6.10
N LEU A 31 7.68 12.11 -5.00
CA LEU A 31 9.03 12.69 -4.96
C LEU A 31 10.09 11.65 -5.28
N ASP A 32 9.96 10.44 -4.73
CA ASP A 32 10.92 9.36 -5.00
C ASP A 32 10.96 8.97 -6.48
N ALA A 33 9.83 9.02 -7.17
CA ALA A 33 9.76 8.80 -8.61
C ALA A 33 10.33 9.98 -9.41
N ARG A 34 9.86 11.19 -9.11
CA ARG A 34 10.16 12.38 -9.91
C ARG A 34 11.60 12.86 -9.73
N ALA A 35 12.20 12.68 -8.54
CA ALA A 35 13.60 13.05 -8.27
C ALA A 35 14.60 12.31 -9.19
N VAL A 36 14.23 11.15 -9.71
CA VAL A 36 15.05 10.38 -10.66
C VAL A 36 14.47 10.37 -12.08
N GLY A 37 13.51 11.25 -12.39
CA GLY A 37 12.85 11.31 -13.70
C GLY A 37 12.06 10.04 -14.06
N GLY A 38 11.56 9.32 -13.05
CA GLY A 38 10.76 8.11 -13.20
C GLY A 38 9.28 8.39 -13.41
N ARG A 39 8.52 7.31 -13.60
CA ARG A 39 7.05 7.34 -13.69
C ARG A 39 6.40 7.19 -12.33
N TRP A 40 5.30 7.91 -12.11
CA TRP A 40 4.45 7.79 -10.93
C TRP A 40 3.01 7.50 -11.35
N LEU A 41 2.53 6.30 -11.04
CA LEU A 41 1.22 5.82 -11.45
C LEU A 41 0.17 6.05 -10.34
N LEU A 42 -1.10 6.08 -10.73
CA LEU A 42 -2.22 6.10 -9.79
C LEU A 42 -3.10 4.86 -10.00
N ARG A 43 -3.40 4.15 -8.91
CA ARG A 43 -4.30 2.98 -8.92
C ARG A 43 -5.32 3.07 -7.78
N MET A 44 -6.60 3.06 -8.11
CA MET A 44 -7.66 2.99 -7.11
C MET A 44 -7.82 1.54 -6.62
N GLU A 45 -7.63 1.31 -5.32
CA GLU A 45 -7.77 -0.02 -4.70
C GLU A 45 -9.22 -0.25 -4.20
N ASP A 46 -10.17 -0.28 -5.13
CA ASP A 46 -11.63 -0.45 -4.96
C ASP A 46 -12.06 -1.94 -4.96
N LEU A 47 -11.46 -2.72 -4.05
CA LEU A 47 -11.66 -4.18 -3.92
C LEU A 47 -12.73 -4.60 -2.90
N ASP A 48 -13.28 -3.68 -2.12
CA ASP A 48 -14.22 -3.99 -1.04
C ASP A 48 -15.40 -3.00 -1.10
N PRO A 49 -16.31 -3.14 -2.08
CA PRO A 49 -17.43 -2.22 -2.28
C PRO A 49 -18.25 -1.93 -1.01
N PRO A 50 -18.51 -2.91 -0.11
CA PRO A 50 -19.18 -2.62 1.16
C PRO A 50 -18.47 -1.63 2.09
N ARG A 51 -17.15 -1.44 1.93
CA ARG A 51 -16.34 -0.49 2.71
C ARG A 51 -16.04 0.80 1.98
N GLU A 52 -16.42 0.91 0.71
CA GLU A 52 -16.19 2.10 -0.08
C GLU A 52 -17.15 3.21 0.33
N MET A 53 -16.64 4.44 0.31
CA MET A 53 -17.43 5.62 0.62
C MET A 53 -17.86 6.26 -0.71
N PRO A 54 -19.18 6.44 -0.94
CA PRO A 54 -19.67 7.15 -2.12
C PRO A 54 -19.01 8.53 -2.27
N GLY A 55 -18.52 8.83 -3.48
CA GLY A 55 -17.83 10.08 -3.77
C GLY A 55 -16.37 10.17 -3.31
N ALA A 56 -15.87 9.22 -2.51
CA ALA A 56 -14.49 9.27 -2.03
C ALA A 56 -13.46 9.18 -3.15
N GLN A 57 -13.70 8.34 -4.16
CA GLN A 57 -12.82 8.23 -5.33
C GLN A 57 -12.68 9.59 -6.05
N ALA A 58 -13.80 10.23 -6.38
CA ALA A 58 -13.78 11.55 -7.03
C ALA A 58 -13.08 12.61 -6.16
N ALA A 59 -13.35 12.61 -4.85
CA ALA A 59 -12.70 13.53 -3.92
C ALA A 59 -11.19 13.28 -3.78
N ILE A 60 -10.73 12.02 -3.81
CA ILE A 60 -9.31 11.65 -3.82
C ILE A 60 -8.64 12.24 -5.06
N LEU A 61 -9.21 12.03 -6.25
CA LEU A 61 -8.67 12.55 -7.51
C LEU A 61 -8.61 14.08 -7.50
N SER A 62 -9.72 14.73 -7.16
CA SER A 62 -9.79 16.19 -7.08
C SER A 62 -8.80 16.78 -6.07
N THR A 63 -8.55 16.09 -4.96
CA THR A 63 -7.53 16.50 -3.98
C THR A 63 -6.13 16.35 -4.55
N LEU A 64 -5.80 15.24 -5.22
CA LEU A 64 -4.48 15.05 -5.83
C LEU A 64 -4.20 16.14 -6.87
N GLU A 65 -5.17 16.43 -7.74
CA GLU A 65 -5.08 17.48 -8.76
C GLU A 65 -4.92 18.87 -8.13
N ALA A 66 -5.74 19.21 -7.13
CA ALA A 66 -5.65 20.49 -6.42
C ALA A 66 -4.31 20.68 -5.69
N TYR A 67 -3.66 19.58 -5.29
CA TYR A 67 -2.35 19.58 -4.66
C TYR A 67 -1.20 19.54 -5.69
N GLY A 68 -1.49 19.56 -6.99
CA GLY A 68 -0.50 19.60 -8.07
C GLY A 68 0.15 18.25 -8.39
N PHE A 69 -0.40 17.13 -7.90
CA PHE A 69 0.08 15.81 -8.27
C PHE A 69 -0.32 15.47 -9.70
N GLU A 70 0.63 14.95 -10.46
CA GLU A 70 0.46 14.52 -11.85
C GLU A 70 0.91 13.07 -11.97
N TRP A 71 -0.02 12.16 -12.27
CA TRP A 71 0.30 10.75 -12.52
C TRP A 71 0.48 10.48 -14.00
N ASP A 72 1.30 9.48 -14.31
CA ASP A 72 1.60 9.08 -15.68
C ASP A 72 0.67 7.95 -16.13
N GLY A 73 0.13 8.08 -17.35
CA GLY A 73 -0.78 7.10 -17.93
C GLY A 73 -2.19 7.17 -17.33
N GLU A 74 -2.98 6.14 -17.61
CA GLU A 74 -4.37 6.05 -17.17
C GLU A 74 -4.49 5.67 -15.69
N LEU A 75 -5.53 6.19 -15.04
CA LEU A 75 -5.97 5.69 -13.73
C LEU A 75 -6.42 4.24 -13.87
N VAL A 76 -5.93 3.36 -13.00
CA VAL A 76 -6.34 1.95 -12.95
C VAL A 76 -7.29 1.72 -11.78
N HIS A 77 -8.33 0.91 -11.99
CA HIS A 77 -9.23 0.43 -10.94
C HIS A 77 -9.02 -1.06 -10.72
N GLN A 78 -8.98 -1.48 -9.47
CA GLN A 78 -8.85 -2.90 -9.13
C GLN A 78 -10.17 -3.66 -9.34
N SER A 79 -11.31 -2.96 -9.30
CA SER A 79 -12.62 -3.51 -9.65
C SER A 79 -12.70 -4.04 -11.09
N ASP A 80 -11.94 -3.46 -12.01
CA ASP A 80 -11.84 -3.89 -13.42
C ASP A 80 -10.86 -5.05 -13.66
N ARG A 81 -10.21 -5.55 -12.60
CA ARG A 81 -9.09 -6.52 -12.67
C ARG A 81 -9.44 -7.90 -12.14
N HIS A 82 -10.70 -8.12 -11.74
CA HIS A 82 -11.16 -9.35 -11.10
C HIS A 82 -10.85 -10.63 -11.90
N ASP A 83 -10.96 -10.60 -13.24
CA ASP A 83 -10.66 -11.76 -14.08
C ASP A 83 -9.18 -12.17 -13.99
N ALA A 84 -8.26 -11.21 -13.90
CA ALA A 84 -6.85 -11.50 -13.76
C ALA A 84 -6.54 -12.18 -12.40
N TYR A 85 -7.23 -11.75 -11.34
CA TYR A 85 -7.08 -12.35 -10.02
C TYR A 85 -7.67 -13.77 -9.97
N ALA A 86 -8.83 -13.98 -10.57
CA ALA A 86 -9.48 -15.28 -10.69
C ALA A 86 -8.57 -16.31 -11.37
N GLN A 87 -8.00 -15.95 -12.52
CA GLN A 87 -7.09 -16.83 -13.28
C GLN A 87 -5.87 -17.28 -12.47
N VAL A 88 -5.31 -16.39 -11.67
CA VAL A 88 -4.16 -16.71 -10.81
C VAL A 88 -4.58 -17.63 -9.66
N ILE A 89 -5.72 -17.38 -9.03
CA ILE A 89 -6.27 -18.26 -7.98
C ILE A 89 -6.50 -19.67 -8.52
N ASP A 90 -7.12 -19.80 -9.70
CA ASP A 90 -7.39 -21.10 -10.31
C ASP A 90 -6.11 -21.86 -10.63
N ARG A 91 -5.08 -21.15 -11.13
CA ARG A 91 -3.75 -21.72 -11.38
C ARG A 91 -3.12 -22.23 -10.08
N LEU A 92 -3.09 -21.41 -9.04
CA LEU A 92 -2.51 -21.78 -7.74
C LEU A 92 -3.26 -22.95 -7.10
N PHE A 93 -4.59 -22.97 -7.24
CA PHE A 93 -5.43 -24.07 -6.75
C PHE A 93 -5.15 -25.37 -7.50
N ALA A 94 -5.08 -25.33 -8.84
CA ALA A 94 -4.79 -26.49 -9.68
C ALA A 94 -3.38 -27.07 -9.42
N GLN A 95 -2.41 -26.23 -9.08
CA GLN A 95 -1.05 -26.63 -8.69
C GLN A 95 -0.96 -27.14 -7.24
N GLY A 96 -2.05 -27.12 -6.49
CA GLY A 96 -2.07 -27.50 -5.07
C GLY A 96 -1.38 -26.50 -4.15
N LEU A 97 -1.01 -25.31 -4.65
CA LEU A 97 -0.38 -24.22 -3.89
C LEU A 97 -1.40 -23.37 -3.12
N ALA A 98 -2.67 -23.45 -3.48
CA ALA A 98 -3.78 -22.89 -2.73
C ALA A 98 -4.83 -23.98 -2.43
N TYR A 99 -5.67 -23.75 -1.42
CA TYR A 99 -6.72 -24.68 -1.03
C TYR A 99 -7.95 -23.95 -0.45
N ALA A 100 -9.10 -24.62 -0.49
CA ALA A 100 -10.35 -24.11 0.04
C ALA A 100 -10.45 -24.32 1.56
N CYS A 101 -10.87 -23.27 2.26
CA CYS A 101 -11.04 -23.24 3.71
C CYS A 101 -12.48 -22.87 4.06
N THR A 102 -13.14 -23.77 4.79
CA THR A 102 -14.53 -23.63 5.26
C THR A 102 -14.63 -23.21 6.73
N CYS A 103 -13.49 -23.03 7.41
CA CYS A 103 -13.46 -22.61 8.81
C CYS A 103 -14.22 -21.29 9.03
N SER A 104 -15.10 -21.29 10.03
CA SER A 104 -15.79 -20.09 10.52
C SER A 104 -14.85 -19.18 11.31
N ARG A 105 -15.22 -17.90 11.47
CA ARG A 105 -14.47 -16.97 12.34
C ARG A 105 -14.33 -17.50 13.76
N LYS A 106 -15.41 -18.05 14.33
CA LYS A 106 -15.43 -18.66 15.67
C LYS A 106 -14.40 -19.78 15.84
N GLN A 107 -14.21 -20.62 14.82
CA GLN A 107 -13.18 -21.67 14.86
C GLN A 107 -11.76 -21.11 14.84
N LEU A 108 -11.56 -19.88 14.37
CA LEU A 108 -10.24 -19.27 14.20
C LEU A 108 -9.87 -18.27 15.30
N GLU A 109 -10.81 -17.87 16.16
CA GLU A 109 -10.61 -16.88 17.23
C GLU A 109 -9.43 -17.22 18.16
N GLY A 110 -9.25 -18.49 18.50
CA GLY A 110 -8.19 -18.95 19.41
C GLY A 110 -6.78 -19.00 18.81
N HIS A 111 -6.60 -18.67 17.53
CA HIS A 111 -5.32 -18.82 16.83
C HIS A 111 -4.61 -17.49 16.54
N HIS A 112 -5.05 -16.39 17.15
CA HIS A 112 -4.38 -15.08 17.10
C HIS A 112 -4.05 -14.61 15.67
N GLY A 113 -4.90 -14.93 14.69
CA GLY A 113 -4.74 -14.55 13.29
C GLY A 113 -3.90 -15.51 12.43
N ILE A 114 -3.17 -16.45 13.04
CA ILE A 114 -2.36 -17.44 12.33
C ILE A 114 -3.23 -18.67 12.04
N TYR A 115 -3.37 -19.05 10.77
CA TYR A 115 -4.23 -20.18 10.43
C TYR A 115 -3.60 -21.53 10.86
N PRO A 116 -4.30 -22.38 11.62
CA PRO A 116 -3.75 -23.63 12.15
C PRO A 116 -3.64 -24.78 11.14
N GLY A 117 -4.05 -24.57 9.88
CA GLY A 117 -3.91 -25.59 8.84
C GLY A 117 -5.05 -26.61 8.74
N PHE A 118 -6.19 -26.44 9.42
CA PHE A 118 -7.28 -27.44 9.49
C PHE A 118 -7.75 -27.97 8.13
N CYS A 119 -7.93 -27.07 7.15
CA CYS A 119 -8.41 -27.42 5.81
C CYS A 119 -7.29 -27.70 4.81
N ARG A 120 -6.01 -27.62 5.22
CA ARG A 120 -4.85 -27.64 4.32
C ARG A 120 -4.85 -28.86 3.42
N ASN A 121 -5.25 -30.03 3.92
CA ASN A 121 -5.35 -31.26 3.14
C ASN A 121 -6.77 -31.84 3.12
N ALA A 122 -7.79 -31.01 3.39
CA ALA A 122 -9.18 -31.46 3.49
C ALA A 122 -9.91 -31.58 2.13
N CYS A 123 -9.26 -31.15 1.04
CA CYS A 123 -9.77 -31.25 -0.34
C CYS A 123 -11.19 -30.71 -0.53
N HIS A 124 -11.55 -29.64 0.18
CA HIS A 124 -12.85 -28.99 0.03
C HIS A 124 -13.01 -28.38 -1.38
N PRO A 125 -14.24 -28.35 -1.92
CA PRO A 125 -14.53 -27.60 -3.14
C PRO A 125 -14.34 -26.10 -2.88
N GLN A 126 -14.11 -25.33 -3.95
CA GLN A 126 -13.98 -23.87 -3.84
C GLN A 126 -15.30 -23.16 -3.47
N VAL A 127 -16.44 -23.82 -3.66
CA VAL A 127 -17.78 -23.25 -3.43
C VAL A 127 -17.95 -22.95 -1.95
N ASP A 128 -18.46 -21.74 -1.65
CA ASP A 128 -18.73 -21.27 -0.28
C ASP A 128 -17.53 -21.43 0.68
N ALA A 129 -16.32 -21.20 0.15
CA ALA A 129 -15.07 -21.31 0.88
C ALA A 129 -14.16 -20.09 0.62
N ALA A 130 -13.37 -19.73 1.62
CA ALA A 130 -12.23 -18.85 1.40
C ALA A 130 -11.12 -19.64 0.71
N ILE A 131 -10.34 -19.01 -0.17
CA ILE A 131 -9.13 -19.63 -0.74
C ILE A 131 -7.92 -19.13 0.04
N ARG A 132 -7.14 -20.06 0.57
CA ARG A 132 -5.89 -19.79 1.29
C ARG A 132 -4.70 -20.22 0.46
N LEU A 133 -3.62 -19.45 0.55
CA LEU A 133 -2.33 -19.82 -0.01
C LEU A 133 -1.59 -20.71 0.99
N ARG A 134 -0.98 -21.80 0.52
CA ARG A 134 -0.05 -22.59 1.33
C ARG A 134 1.22 -21.79 1.53
N VAL A 135 1.58 -21.56 2.78
CA VAL A 135 2.78 -20.81 3.17
C VAL A 135 3.88 -21.77 3.60
N PRO A 136 5.15 -21.51 3.19
CA PRO A 136 6.28 -22.35 3.56
C PRO A 136 6.82 -22.04 4.96
N GLU A 137 7.52 -23.00 5.56
CA GLU A 137 8.29 -22.82 6.80
C GLU A 137 9.64 -22.15 6.51
N LEU A 138 9.59 -20.93 5.95
CA LEU A 138 10.77 -20.18 5.53
C LEU A 138 10.77 -18.75 6.09
N VAL A 139 11.98 -18.20 6.23
CA VAL A 139 12.21 -16.79 6.57
C VAL A 139 12.37 -15.99 5.28
N TYR A 140 11.48 -15.04 5.08
CA TYR A 140 11.62 -14.02 4.03
C TYR A 140 12.26 -12.78 4.61
N ARG A 141 13.17 -12.18 3.84
CA ARG A 141 13.93 -11.00 4.22
C ARG A 141 13.97 -9.99 3.08
N PHE A 142 13.98 -8.71 3.41
CA PHE A 142 14.28 -7.65 2.46
C PHE A 142 14.93 -6.46 3.18
N THR A 143 15.64 -5.65 2.42
CA THR A 143 16.20 -4.39 2.91
C THR A 143 15.25 -3.26 2.52
N ASP A 144 14.56 -2.70 3.49
CA ASP A 144 13.79 -1.48 3.30
C ASP A 144 14.72 -0.27 3.23
N ARG A 145 14.46 0.65 2.28
CA ARG A 145 15.27 1.84 2.06
C ARG A 145 15.26 2.83 3.24
N VAL A 146 14.29 2.75 4.16
CA VAL A 146 14.19 3.57 5.38
C VAL A 146 14.28 2.72 6.65
N GLN A 147 13.51 1.63 6.73
CA GLN A 147 13.39 0.80 7.94
C GLN A 147 14.54 -0.22 8.09
N GLY A 148 15.42 -0.34 7.09
CA GLY A 148 16.55 -1.26 7.10
C GLY A 148 16.16 -2.71 6.88
N LEU A 149 16.99 -3.65 7.36
CA LEU A 149 16.74 -5.08 7.22
C LEU A 149 15.48 -5.48 7.99
N TYR A 150 14.50 -6.03 7.29
CA TYR A 150 13.30 -6.63 7.87
C TYR A 150 13.22 -8.10 7.48
N GLN A 151 12.80 -8.94 8.42
CA GLN A 151 12.61 -10.37 8.21
C GLN A 151 11.40 -10.89 8.96
N GLN A 152 10.78 -11.93 8.41
CA GLN A 152 9.63 -12.62 9.01
C GLN A 152 9.65 -14.10 8.63
N HIS A 153 9.39 -14.98 9.59
CA HIS A 153 9.16 -16.39 9.37
C HIS A 153 7.71 -16.64 8.99
N LEU A 154 7.42 -16.87 7.71
CA LEU A 154 6.03 -16.85 7.23
C LEU A 154 5.15 -17.94 7.85
N GLY A 155 5.63 -19.20 7.91
CA GLY A 155 4.84 -20.30 8.50
C GLY A 155 4.45 -20.09 9.96
N ARG A 156 5.33 -19.47 10.77
CA ARG A 156 5.16 -19.28 12.22
C ARG A 156 4.46 -17.99 12.58
N GLU A 157 4.70 -16.92 11.84
CA GLU A 157 4.23 -15.57 12.19
C GLU A 157 3.01 -15.12 11.37
N VAL A 158 2.75 -15.77 10.23
CA VAL A 158 1.63 -15.43 9.33
C VAL A 158 0.69 -16.61 9.14
N GLY A 159 1.25 -17.78 8.82
CA GLY A 159 0.50 -18.96 8.41
C GLY A 159 -0.19 -18.80 7.06
N ASP A 160 -0.96 -19.81 6.66
CA ASP A 160 -1.66 -19.87 5.38
C ASP A 160 -2.73 -18.76 5.27
N PHE A 161 -2.39 -17.65 4.61
CA PHE A 161 -3.24 -16.47 4.51
C PHE A 161 -4.25 -16.55 3.36
N VAL A 162 -5.33 -15.78 3.50
CA VAL A 162 -6.43 -15.75 2.53
C VAL A 162 -6.02 -14.93 1.29
N ILE A 163 -6.25 -15.48 0.09
CA ILE A 163 -6.11 -14.80 -1.21
C ILE A 163 -7.45 -14.50 -1.88
N ARG A 164 -8.52 -15.22 -1.50
CA ARG A 164 -9.92 -14.89 -1.81
C ARG A 164 -10.79 -15.16 -0.60
N ARG A 165 -11.57 -14.18 -0.17
CA ARG A 165 -12.50 -14.31 0.95
C ARG A 165 -13.68 -15.21 0.57
N ARG A 166 -14.39 -15.73 1.58
CA ARG A 166 -15.57 -16.58 1.39
C ARG A 166 -16.72 -15.86 0.70
N ASP A 167 -16.81 -14.54 0.88
CA ASP A 167 -17.78 -13.66 0.20
C ASP A 167 -17.37 -13.30 -1.25
N GLY A 168 -16.31 -13.92 -1.78
CA GLY A 168 -15.84 -13.74 -3.16
C GLY A 168 -14.85 -12.60 -3.36
N LEU A 169 -14.67 -11.70 -2.38
CA LEU A 169 -13.76 -10.56 -2.52
C LEU A 169 -12.28 -10.99 -2.51
N TYR A 170 -11.48 -10.40 -3.38
CA TYR A 170 -10.05 -10.69 -3.49
C TYR A 170 -9.27 -10.04 -2.35
N ALA A 171 -8.28 -10.75 -1.82
CA ALA A 171 -7.46 -10.21 -0.74
C ALA A 171 -6.42 -9.23 -1.29
N TYR A 172 -6.19 -8.16 -0.52
CA TYR A 172 -5.17 -7.15 -0.81
C TYR A 172 -3.81 -7.73 -1.22
N GLN A 173 -3.34 -8.77 -0.50
CA GLN A 173 -2.03 -9.39 -0.75
C GLN A 173 -1.89 -9.94 -2.17
N LEU A 174 -2.96 -10.49 -2.75
CA LEU A 174 -2.97 -11.02 -4.11
C LEU A 174 -3.03 -9.87 -5.12
N ALA A 175 -4.03 -9.00 -4.98
CA ALA A 175 -4.30 -7.98 -5.97
C ALA A 175 -3.13 -7.00 -6.13
N VAL A 176 -2.54 -6.53 -5.02
CA VAL A 176 -1.42 -5.58 -5.05
C VAL A 176 -0.20 -6.17 -5.77
N VAL A 177 0.11 -7.46 -5.57
CA VAL A 177 1.25 -8.14 -6.22
C VAL A 177 1.02 -8.26 -7.72
N LEU A 178 -0.19 -8.65 -8.12
CA LEU A 178 -0.52 -8.83 -9.53
C LEU A 178 -0.55 -7.50 -10.28
N ASP A 179 -1.10 -6.45 -9.68
CA ASP A 179 -1.19 -5.15 -10.33
C ASP A 179 0.14 -4.40 -10.34
N ASP A 180 0.93 -4.46 -9.27
CA ASP A 180 2.28 -3.87 -9.27
C ASP A 180 3.14 -4.52 -10.37
N ALA A 181 3.07 -5.86 -10.53
CA ALA A 181 3.78 -6.54 -11.61
C ALA A 181 3.23 -6.20 -13.01
N TRP A 182 1.90 -6.16 -13.17
CA TRP A 182 1.26 -5.83 -14.45
C TRP A 182 1.53 -4.38 -14.89
N GLN A 183 1.57 -3.42 -13.96
CA GLN A 183 1.92 -2.03 -14.23
C GLN A 183 3.44 -1.80 -14.34
N GLY A 184 4.26 -2.82 -14.11
CA GLY A 184 5.72 -2.73 -14.15
C GLY A 184 6.31 -1.86 -13.04
N VAL A 185 5.69 -1.84 -11.87
CA VAL A 185 6.17 -1.11 -10.69
C VAL A 185 7.51 -1.70 -10.23
N THR A 186 8.52 -0.83 -10.14
CA THR A 186 9.88 -1.19 -9.70
C THR A 186 10.16 -0.79 -8.26
N ASP A 187 9.41 0.18 -7.75
CA ASP A 187 9.63 0.80 -6.44
C ASP A 187 8.30 1.06 -5.73
N VAL A 188 8.14 0.39 -4.58
CA VAL A 188 6.95 0.52 -3.73
C VAL A 188 7.29 1.41 -2.54
N VAL A 189 6.83 2.65 -2.61
CA VAL A 189 6.90 3.63 -1.52
C VAL A 189 5.52 3.72 -0.86
N ARG A 190 5.41 3.33 0.41
CA ARG A 190 4.12 3.28 1.14
C ARG A 190 4.30 3.45 2.65
N GLY A 191 3.19 3.49 3.41
CA GLY A 191 3.23 3.62 4.87
C GLY A 191 3.76 2.37 5.58
N ALA A 192 4.46 2.54 6.69
CA ALA A 192 5.06 1.48 7.52
C ALA A 192 4.04 0.56 8.19
N ASP A 193 2.75 0.89 8.16
CA ASP A 193 1.67 -0.02 8.52
C ASP A 193 1.53 -1.22 7.59
N LEU A 194 2.15 -1.18 6.40
CA LEU A 194 2.18 -2.28 5.44
C LEU A 194 3.53 -3.02 5.43
N LEU A 195 4.45 -2.69 6.34
CA LEU A 195 5.80 -3.28 6.38
C LEU A 195 5.73 -4.79 6.54
N ASP A 196 4.88 -5.26 7.44
CA ASP A 196 4.62 -6.68 7.76
C ASP A 196 3.98 -7.47 6.62
N SER A 197 3.38 -6.77 5.64
CA SER A 197 2.77 -7.37 4.46
C SER A 197 3.80 -7.71 3.40
N THR A 198 4.96 -7.06 3.41
CA THR A 198 5.99 -7.20 2.39
C THR A 198 6.51 -8.64 2.27
N PRO A 199 6.86 -9.37 3.36
CA PRO A 199 7.30 -10.77 3.24
C PRO A 199 6.28 -11.70 2.57
N ARG A 200 4.97 -11.50 2.81
CA ARG A 200 3.90 -12.27 2.15
C ARG A 200 3.85 -11.97 0.65
N GLN A 201 4.05 -10.71 0.29
CA GLN A 201 4.05 -10.25 -1.09
C GLN A 201 5.29 -10.76 -1.84
N LEU A 202 6.46 -10.76 -1.20
CA LEU A 202 7.69 -11.36 -1.76
C LEU A 202 7.51 -12.85 -2.04
N TYR A 203 6.87 -13.58 -1.11
CA TYR A 203 6.55 -14.99 -1.34
C TYR A 203 5.60 -15.17 -2.52
N LEU A 204 4.52 -14.40 -2.60
CA LEU A 204 3.61 -14.43 -3.76
C LEU A 204 4.32 -14.10 -5.08
N GLN A 205 5.20 -13.10 -5.08
CA GLN A 205 6.00 -12.74 -6.26
C GLN A 205 6.92 -13.88 -6.68
N GLU A 206 7.64 -14.49 -5.75
CA GLU A 206 8.50 -15.65 -6.01
C GLU A 206 7.70 -16.82 -6.59
N LEU A 207 6.57 -17.15 -5.95
CA LEU A 207 5.70 -18.25 -6.35
C LEU A 207 5.15 -18.08 -7.78
N LEU A 208 4.89 -16.83 -8.17
CA LEU A 208 4.34 -16.48 -9.47
C LEU A 208 5.42 -16.13 -10.51
N GLY A 209 6.70 -16.17 -10.15
CA GLY A 209 7.81 -15.79 -11.03
C GLY A 209 7.82 -14.31 -11.42
N LEU A 210 7.30 -13.44 -10.55
CA LEU A 210 7.20 -12.00 -10.76
C LEU A 210 8.45 -11.28 -10.22
N SER A 211 8.75 -10.11 -10.80
CA SER A 211 9.81 -9.24 -10.30
C SER A 211 9.50 -8.72 -8.89
N GLN A 212 10.52 -8.66 -8.04
CA GLN A 212 10.41 -8.10 -6.70
C GLN A 212 10.86 -6.62 -6.73
N PRO A 213 9.97 -5.65 -6.43
CA PRO A 213 10.33 -4.25 -6.42
C PRO A 213 11.22 -3.90 -5.22
N ARG A 214 11.83 -2.72 -5.25
CA ARG A 214 12.48 -2.14 -4.08
C ARG A 214 11.41 -1.52 -3.17
N TYR A 215 11.62 -1.58 -1.86
CA TYR A 215 10.64 -1.11 -0.88
C TYR A 215 11.17 0.06 -0.06
N LEU A 216 10.29 1.03 0.21
CA LEU A 216 10.51 2.13 1.14
C LEU A 216 9.24 2.31 1.97
N HIS A 217 9.37 2.20 3.30
CA HIS A 217 8.25 2.38 4.21
C HIS A 217 8.37 3.66 5.04
N VAL A 218 7.50 4.63 4.78
CA VAL A 218 7.45 5.92 5.51
C VAL A 218 6.73 5.78 6.85
N PRO A 219 7.13 6.54 7.89
CA PRO A 219 6.46 6.51 9.19
C PRO A 219 4.97 6.79 9.07
N LEU A 220 4.16 6.04 9.82
CA LEU A 220 2.76 6.32 9.96
C LEU A 220 2.53 7.50 10.90
N ILE A 221 1.79 8.51 10.44
CA ILE A 221 1.41 9.64 11.30
C ILE A 221 0.33 9.19 12.28
N ILE A 222 0.61 9.36 13.58
CA ILE A 222 -0.29 8.99 14.69
C ILE A 222 -0.74 10.23 15.46
N GLN A 223 -1.98 10.22 15.93
CA GLN A 223 -2.52 11.25 16.82
C GLN A 223 -1.89 11.14 18.22
N PRO A 224 -1.98 12.19 19.06
CA PRO A 224 -1.42 12.20 20.41
C PRO A 224 -1.97 11.10 21.34
N ASP A 225 -3.18 10.59 21.06
CA ASP A 225 -3.82 9.48 21.77
C ASP A 225 -3.30 8.09 21.34
N GLY A 226 -2.34 8.05 20.41
CA GLY A 226 -1.74 6.82 19.89
C GLY A 226 -2.53 6.16 18.76
N HIS A 227 -3.70 6.70 18.40
CA HIS A 227 -4.46 6.19 17.26
C HIS A 227 -3.82 6.62 15.93
N LYS A 228 -3.89 5.73 14.93
CA LYS A 228 -3.53 6.07 13.55
C LYS A 228 -4.34 7.28 13.14
N LEU A 229 -3.68 8.29 12.56
CA LEU A 229 -4.37 9.43 11.95
C LEU A 229 -5.07 8.90 10.69
N GLY A 230 -6.28 8.40 10.89
CA GLY A 230 -6.94 7.50 9.95
C GLY A 230 -8.44 7.71 9.90
N LYS A 231 -8.92 7.85 8.66
CA LYS A 231 -10.22 7.44 8.12
C LYS A 231 -11.35 7.28 9.14
N SER A 232 -11.69 8.31 9.90
CA SER A 232 -13.06 8.38 10.40
C SER A 232 -13.94 8.66 9.19
N TYR A 233 -15.10 8.01 9.08
CA TYR A 233 -16.08 8.28 8.01
C TYR A 233 -16.54 9.75 7.97
N ARG A 234 -16.13 10.56 8.96
CA ARG A 234 -16.50 11.94 9.21
C ARG A 234 -15.36 12.94 9.01
N SER A 235 -14.15 12.49 8.70
CA SER A 235 -13.04 13.41 8.45
C SER A 235 -13.29 14.10 7.10
N PRO A 236 -13.31 15.43 7.04
CA PRO A 236 -13.46 16.14 5.77
C PRO A 236 -12.27 15.86 4.85
N PRO A 237 -12.42 16.03 3.53
CA PRO A 237 -11.30 15.96 2.60
C PRO A 237 -10.26 17.02 2.95
N LEU A 238 -9.02 16.79 2.52
CA LEU A 238 -7.97 17.78 2.65
C LEU A 238 -8.38 19.06 1.88
N PRO A 239 -8.36 20.24 2.53
CA PRO A 239 -8.89 21.45 1.93
C PRO A 239 -7.90 22.05 0.91
N ALA A 240 -8.39 22.34 -0.29
CA ALA A 240 -7.57 22.76 -1.43
C ALA A 240 -6.80 24.07 -1.19
N ASP A 241 -7.38 25.02 -0.44
CA ASP A 241 -6.75 26.28 -0.04
C ASP A 241 -5.58 26.11 0.96
N ARG A 242 -5.39 24.91 1.50
CA ARG A 242 -4.29 24.55 2.40
C ARG A 242 -3.25 23.64 1.74
N ALA A 243 -3.29 23.48 0.42
CA ALA A 243 -2.43 22.53 -0.29
C ALA A 243 -0.92 22.79 -0.07
N ALA A 244 -0.42 24.00 -0.36
CA ALA A 244 1.00 24.32 -0.14
C ALA A 244 1.45 24.21 1.33
N PRO A 245 0.72 24.77 2.32
CA PRO A 245 1.04 24.56 3.74
C PRO A 245 1.10 23.09 4.15
N LEU A 246 0.16 22.26 3.65
CA LEU A 246 0.11 20.83 3.99
C LEU A 246 1.21 20.03 3.29
N LEU A 247 1.59 20.38 2.08
CA LEU A 247 2.75 19.81 1.40
C LEU A 247 4.05 20.15 2.12
N ALA A 248 4.27 21.41 2.50
CA ALA A 248 5.42 21.83 3.30
C ALA A 248 5.48 21.08 4.65
N ARG A 249 4.34 20.90 5.30
CA ARG A 249 4.24 20.09 6.53
C ARG A 249 4.56 18.61 6.28
N ALA A 250 4.09 18.04 5.17
CA ALA A 250 4.38 16.64 4.80
C ALA A 250 5.87 16.44 4.44
N LEU A 251 6.52 17.41 3.80
CA LEU A 251 7.97 17.42 3.58
C LEU A 251 8.73 17.36 4.91
N ARG A 252 8.35 18.18 5.90
CA ARG A 252 8.95 18.11 7.25
C ARG A 252 8.72 16.77 7.92
N ALA A 253 7.52 16.19 7.78
CA ALA A 253 7.23 14.84 8.31
C ALA A 253 8.12 13.75 7.69
N LEU A 254 8.53 13.95 6.44
CA LEU A 254 9.51 13.10 5.73
C LEU A 254 10.97 13.47 6.03
N GLY A 255 11.23 14.31 7.04
CA GLY A 255 12.57 14.73 7.47
C GLY A 255 13.27 15.70 6.51
N GLN A 256 12.56 16.18 5.49
CA GLN A 256 13.06 17.21 4.58
C GLN A 256 13.08 18.57 5.32
N GLN A 257 13.89 19.51 4.83
CA GLN A 257 14.01 20.87 5.40
C GLN A 257 13.55 21.94 4.40
N PRO A 258 12.24 22.01 4.09
CA PRO A 258 11.72 23.06 3.24
C PRO A 258 11.90 24.45 3.89
N PRO A 259 12.22 25.50 3.11
CA PRO A 259 12.16 26.88 3.54
C PRO A 259 10.80 27.25 4.16
N GLU A 260 10.78 28.21 5.09
CA GLU A 260 9.55 28.61 5.81
C GLU A 260 8.50 29.25 4.89
N ASP A 261 8.97 30.03 3.91
CA ASP A 261 8.15 30.73 2.91
C ASP A 261 7.47 29.78 1.90
N LEU A 262 7.96 28.53 1.77
CA LEU A 262 7.35 27.52 0.89
C LEU A 262 5.88 27.24 1.25
N ALA A 263 5.51 27.38 2.53
CA ALA A 263 4.13 27.21 2.97
C ALA A 263 3.19 28.33 2.46
N GLY A 264 3.73 29.50 2.09
CA GLY A 264 2.98 30.62 1.53
C GLY A 264 2.89 30.64 0.00
N GLY A 265 3.61 29.72 -0.67
CA GLY A 265 3.62 29.60 -2.12
C GLY A 265 2.47 28.76 -2.68
N THR A 266 2.68 28.25 -3.88
CA THR A 266 1.78 27.35 -4.60
C THR A 266 2.11 25.88 -4.33
N PRO A 267 1.15 24.96 -4.52
CA PRO A 267 1.41 23.52 -4.40
C PRO A 267 2.51 23.04 -5.35
N ARG A 268 2.57 23.60 -6.56
CA ARG A 268 3.58 23.30 -7.56
C ARG A 268 4.99 23.67 -7.09
N GLU A 269 5.18 24.85 -6.52
CA GLU A 269 6.46 25.28 -5.94
C GLU A 269 6.91 24.34 -4.81
N ALA A 270 5.98 23.90 -3.95
CA ALA A 270 6.27 22.95 -2.88
C ALA A 270 6.73 21.58 -3.43
N LEU A 271 6.05 21.08 -4.47
CA LEU A 271 6.43 19.83 -5.12
C LEU A 271 7.76 19.95 -5.87
N ASP A 272 7.99 21.03 -6.62
CA ASP A 272 9.25 21.26 -7.35
C ASP A 272 10.45 21.34 -6.41
N TRP A 273 10.29 22.09 -5.31
CA TRP A 273 11.30 22.12 -4.27
C TRP A 273 11.57 20.71 -3.72
N GLY A 274 10.51 19.96 -3.43
CA GLY A 274 10.60 18.59 -2.94
C GLY A 274 11.30 17.64 -3.91
N ILE A 275 11.07 17.78 -5.22
CA ILE A 275 11.70 16.94 -6.26
C ILE A 275 13.20 17.19 -6.29
N VAL A 276 13.62 18.46 -6.28
CA VAL A 276 15.04 18.85 -6.37
C VAL A 276 15.82 18.45 -5.11
N HIS A 277 15.18 18.52 -3.93
CA HIS A 277 15.84 18.31 -2.65
C HIS A 277 15.51 16.95 -2.01
N TRP A 278 14.87 16.05 -2.74
CA TRP A 278 14.46 14.76 -2.20
C TRP A 278 15.66 13.94 -1.71
N ASP A 279 15.65 13.62 -0.42
CA ASP A 279 16.59 12.69 0.19
C ASP A 279 15.84 11.72 1.12
N ALA A 280 15.64 10.50 0.62
CA ALA A 280 14.98 9.42 1.35
C ALA A 280 15.73 9.02 2.64
N THR A 281 17.03 9.30 2.74
CA THR A 281 17.82 8.94 3.94
C THR A 281 17.49 9.80 5.15
N ARG A 282 16.85 10.96 4.93
CA ARG A 282 16.39 11.89 5.97
C ARG A 282 15.06 11.47 6.61
N ILE A 283 14.33 10.56 5.96
CA ILE A 283 13.05 10.07 6.49
C ILE A 283 13.31 9.42 7.86
N PRO A 284 12.55 9.78 8.91
CA PRO A 284 12.74 9.19 10.24
C PRO A 284 12.68 7.65 10.19
N ARG A 285 13.69 7.00 10.78
CA ARG A 285 13.76 5.53 10.85
C ARG A 285 12.90 4.98 11.98
N THR A 286 11.62 5.34 11.96
CA THR A 286 10.60 4.89 12.90
C THR A 286 9.39 4.39 12.11
N ARG A 287 8.59 3.51 12.73
CA ARG A 287 7.34 3.03 12.10
C ARG A 287 6.20 4.02 12.28
N THR A 288 6.26 4.85 13.31
CA THR A 288 5.24 5.85 13.62
C THR A 288 5.91 7.19 13.92
N LEU A 289 5.17 8.26 13.66
CA LEU A 289 5.58 9.64 13.96
C LEU A 289 4.39 10.37 14.55
N ALA A 290 4.57 10.95 15.74
CA ALA A 290 3.48 11.63 16.41
C ALA A 290 3.20 12.98 15.73
N GLU A 291 1.92 13.26 15.47
CA GLU A 291 1.50 14.51 14.84
C GLU A 291 2.00 15.75 15.62
N ALA A 292 2.05 15.65 16.95
CA ALA A 292 2.55 16.71 17.83
C ALA A 292 4.03 17.08 17.59
N GLN A 293 4.80 16.20 16.95
CA GLN A 293 6.21 16.43 16.59
C GLN A 293 6.36 17.16 15.25
N LEU A 294 5.27 17.36 14.50
CA LEU A 294 5.25 17.98 13.17
C LEU A 294 4.98 19.50 13.18
N ARG A 295 5.56 20.21 14.16
CA ARG A 295 5.42 21.67 14.26
C ARG A 295 6.27 22.38 13.19
#